data_AF-A0A086D322-F1
#
_entry.id   AF-A0A086D322-F1
#
_cell.length_a   1.000
_cell.length_b   1.000
_cell.length_c   1.000
_cell.angle_alpha   90.00
_cell.angle_beta   90.00
_cell.angle_gamma   90.00
#
_symmetry.space_group_name_H-M   'P 1'
#
loop_
_entity.id
_entity.type
_entity.pdbx_description
1 polymer ?
#
loop_
_entity_poly.entity_id
_entity_poly.type
_entity_poly.pdbx_seq_one_letter_code
_entity_poly.pdbx_strand_id
1 'polypeptide(L)' 'MYVCLCLGVTDRDIESAVSDGARSWREVREVTGCAGQCGKCACTGKRVMRDAISEQLSFDPDLAYAV' A
#
# COMPACT_ATOMS: atom_id res chain seq x y z
N MET A 1 -1.56 -9.28 -7.84
CA MET A 1 -3.04 -9.35 -7.95
C MET A 1 -3.60 -7.98 -8.29
N TYR A 2 -4.63 -7.89 -9.14
CA TYR A 2 -5.37 -6.63 -9.30
C TYR A 2 -6.19 -6.31 -8.07
N VAL A 3 -5.95 -5.15 -7.48
CA VAL A 3 -6.69 -4.63 -6.33
C VAL A 3 -7.81 -3.72 -6.81
N CYS A 4 -7.57 -2.84 -7.78
CA CYS A 4 -8.56 -1.95 -8.36
C CYS A 4 -8.82 -2.27 -9.84
N LEU A 5 -9.97 -2.86 -10.15
CA LEU A 5 -10.36 -3.17 -11.53
C LEU A 5 -10.77 -1.92 -12.34
N CYS A 6 -11.25 -0.87 -11.68
CA CYS A 6 -11.66 0.36 -12.35
C CYS A 6 -10.49 1.11 -13.00
N LEU A 7 -9.33 1.09 -12.34
CA LEU A 7 -8.17 1.91 -12.71
C LEU A 7 -6.92 1.05 -12.95
N GLY A 8 -7.06 -0.28 -12.99
CA GLY A 8 -5.97 -1.19 -13.29
C GLY A 8 -4.87 -1.26 -12.22
N VAL A 9 -5.17 -0.92 -10.96
CA VAL A 9 -4.15 -0.90 -9.89
C VAL A 9 -3.92 -2.31 -9.34
N THR A 10 -2.66 -2.72 -9.28
CA THR A 10 -2.20 -3.98 -8.70
C THR A 10 -1.73 -3.81 -7.26
N ASP A 11 -1.57 -4.93 -6.56
CA ASP A 11 -0.88 -5.00 -5.26
C ASP A 11 0.54 -4.45 -5.35
N ARG A 12 1.29 -4.80 -6.40
CA ARG A 12 2.65 -4.29 -6.63
C ARG A 12 2.70 -2.78 -6.78
N ASP A 13 1.69 -2.15 -7.38
CA ASP A 13 1.63 -0.69 -7.48
C ASP A 13 1.46 -0.04 -6.09
N ILE A 14 0.68 -0.69 -5.21
CA ILE A 14 0.51 -0.26 -3.82
C ILE A 14 1.79 -0.47 -3.02
N GLU A 15 2.42 -1.63 -3.14
CA GLU A 15 3.72 -1.95 -2.51
C GLU A 15 4.82 -0.99 -2.97
N SER A 16 4.84 -0.65 -4.26
CA SER A 16 5.80 0.31 -4.84
C SER A 16 5.56 1.71 -4.25
N ALA A 17 4.30 2.17 -4.19
CA ALA A 17 3.98 3.45 -3.55
C ALA A 17 4.43 3.51 -2.08
N VAL A 18 4.29 2.41 -1.33
CA VAL A 18 4.79 2.32 0.06
C VAL A 18 6.33 2.31 0.07
N SER A 19 6.99 1.61 -0.84
CA SER A 19 8.45 1.61 -0.99
C SER A 19 9.00 3.00 -1.34
N ASP A 20 8.27 3.77 -2.14
CA ASP A 20 8.59 5.15 -2.50
C ASP A 20 8.29 6.16 -1.38
N GLY A 21 7.75 5.71 -0.25
CA GLY A 21 7.58 6.51 0.95
C GLY A 21 6.14 6.80 1.35
N ALA A 22 5.12 6.28 0.66
CA ALA A 22 3.75 6.43 1.11
C ALA A 22 3.55 5.73 2.47
N ARG A 23 3.00 6.45 3.45
CA ARG A 23 2.71 5.97 4.81
C ARG A 23 1.24 6.06 5.18
N SER A 24 0.42 6.65 4.31
CA SER A 24 -1.02 6.74 4.53
C SER A 24 -1.82 6.27 3.32
N TRP A 25 -3.05 5.80 3.57
CA TRP A 25 -3.97 5.43 2.49
C TRP A 25 -4.28 6.60 1.57
N ARG A 26 -4.23 7.83 2.10
CA ARG A 26 -4.41 9.03 1.30
C ARG A 26 -3.30 9.15 0.25
N GLU A 27 -2.05 9.05 0.67
CA GLU A 27 -0.89 9.11 -0.23
C GLU A 27 -0.92 7.99 -1.28
N VAL A 28 -1.20 6.75 -0.86
CA VAL A 28 -1.32 5.62 -1.81
C VAL A 28 -2.37 5.90 -2.88
N ARG A 29 -3.51 6.50 -2.53
CA ARG A 29 -4.55 6.86 -3.51
C ARG A 29 -4.13 8.01 -4.42
N GLU A 30 -3.42 9.00 -3.88
CA GLU A 30 -2.91 10.14 -4.66
C GLU A 30 -1.88 9.67 -5.70
N VAL A 31 -1.04 8.68 -5.36
CA VAL A 31 -0.02 8.11 -6.25
C VAL A 31 -0.63 7.11 -7.26
N THR A 32 -1.42 6.14 -6.78
CA THR A 32 -1.88 5.01 -7.62
C THR A 32 -3.26 5.24 -8.26
N GLY A 33 -4.01 6.25 -7.81
CA GLY A 33 -5.42 6.43 -8.18
C GLY A 33 -6.39 5.41 -7.56
N CYS A 34 -5.91 4.45 -6.76
CA CYS A 34 -6.73 3.37 -6.23
C CYS A 34 -8.00 3.87 -5.51
N ALA A 35 -9.12 3.18 -5.71
CA ALA A 35 -10.44 3.58 -5.18
C ALA A 35 -10.88 5.01 -5.59
N GLY A 36 -10.38 5.56 -6.70
CA GLY A 36 -10.81 6.85 -7.25
C GLY A 36 -12.17 6.84 -7.97
N GLN A 37 -12.67 5.66 -8.35
CA GLN A 37 -13.95 5.50 -9.07
C GLN A 37 -15.05 4.90 -8.18
N CYS A 38 -15.24 3.58 -8.18
CA CYS A 38 -16.37 2.93 -7.48
C CYS A 38 -16.13 2.68 -5.98
N GLY A 39 -14.90 2.84 -5.49
CA GLY A 39 -14.54 2.66 -4.09
C GLY A 39 -14.54 1.22 -3.53
N LYS A 40 -15.06 0.22 -4.26
CA LYS A 40 -15.23 -1.16 -3.77
C LYS A 40 -13.94 -1.84 -3.31
N CYS A 41 -12.81 -1.48 -3.92
CA CYS A 41 -11.50 -2.02 -3.58
C CYS A 41 -10.86 -1.41 -2.34
N ALA A 42 -11.43 -0.35 -1.75
CA ALA A 42 -10.76 0.44 -0.72
C ALA A 42 -10.35 -0.37 0.52
N CYS A 43 -11.21 -1.29 0.98
CA CYS A 43 -10.88 -2.15 2.12
C CYS A 43 -9.72 -3.11 1.81
N THR A 44 -9.71 -3.70 0.62
CA THR A 44 -8.63 -4.59 0.17
C THR A 44 -7.33 -3.82 -0.03
N GLY A 45 -7.36 -2.66 -0.68
CA GLY A 45 -6.17 -1.83 -0.88
C GLY A 45 -5.56 -1.32 0.42
N LYS A 46 -6.39 -0.94 1.40
CA LYS A 46 -5.90 -0.58 2.75
C LYS A 46 -5.21 -1.74 3.46
N ARG A 47 -5.68 -2.97 3.27
CA ARG A 47 -5.04 -4.17 3.84
C ARG A 47 -3.68 -4.39 3.20
N VAL A 48 -3.61 -4.44 1.86
CA VAL A 48 -2.33 -4.57 1.12
C VAL A 48 -1.32 -3.50 1.53
N MET A 49 -1.75 -2.24 1.63
CA MET A 49 -0.88 -1.15 2.11
C MET A 49 -0.36 -1.40 3.53
N ARG A 50 -1.24 -1.81 4.46
CA ARG A 50 -0.83 -2.05 5.85
C ARG A 50 0.14 -3.21 5.95
N ASP A 51 -0.12 -4.28 5.20
CA ASP A 51 0.74 -5.47 5.17
C ASP A 51 2.12 -5.07 4.62
N ALA A 52 2.19 -4.31 3.52
CA ALA A 52 3.44 -3.79 2.97
C ALA A 52 4.23 -2.88 3.94
N ILE A 53 3.54 -1.99 4.68
CA ILE A 53 4.19 -1.16 5.72
C ILE A 53 4.74 -2.03 6.85
N SER A 54 3.96 -3.03 7.30
CA SER A 54 4.37 -3.94 8.37
C SER A 54 5.56 -4.79 7.96
N GLU A 55 5.60 -5.23 6.71
CA GLU A 55 6.73 -5.98 6.16
C GLU A 55 7.99 -5.11 6.17
N GLN A 56 7.94 -3.87 5.69
CA GLN A 56 9.09 -2.95 5.73
C GLN A 56 9.64 -2.75 7.15
N LEU A 57 8.76 -2.61 8.15
CA LEU A 57 9.16 -2.50 9.57
C LEU A 57 9.86 -3.76 10.10
N SER A 58 9.48 -4.94 9.61
CA SER A 58 10.10 -6.21 10.02
C SER A 58 11.47 -6.45 9.41
N PHE A 59 11.77 -5.80 8.28
CA PHE A 59 13.05 -5.93 7.57
C PHE A 59 14.07 -4.86 7.94
N ASP A 60 13.72 -3.89 8.78
CA ASP A 60 14.65 -2.85 9.20
C ASP A 60 15.52 -3.38 10.37
N PRO A 61 16.77 -3.81 10.12
CA PRO A 61 17.60 -4.43 11.16
C PRO A 61 17.91 -3.47 12.31
N ASP A 62 17.79 -2.16 12.09
CA ASP A 62 18.05 -1.14 13.12
C ASP A 62 16.91 -1.07 14.16
N LEU A 63 15.66 -1.38 13.77
CA LEU A 63 14.55 -1.50 14.73
C LEU A 63 14.54 -2.86 15.46
N ALA A 64 15.03 -3.92 14.81
CA ALA A 64 15.02 -5.26 15.37
C ALA A 64 15.98 -5.43 16.57
N TYR A 65 16.98 -4.55 16.73
CA TYR A 65 17.97 -4.59 17.82
C TYR A 65 17.73 -3.56 18.94
N ALA A 66 16.66 -2.78 18.90
CA ALA A 66 16.37 -1.74 19.89
C ALA A 66 15.64 -2.25 21.17
N VAL A 67 15.79 -3.53 21.53
CA VAL A 67 15.22 -4.15 22.75
C VAL A 67 16.33 -4.62 23.68
#